data_AF-A0A224XTH1-F1
#
_entry.id   AF-A0A224XTH1-F1
#
_cell.length_a   1.000
_cell.length_b   1.000
_cell.length_c   1.000
_cell.angle_alpha   90.00
_cell.angle_beta   90.00
_cell.angle_gamma   90.00
#
_symmetry.space_group_name_H-M   'P 1'
#
loop_
_entity.id
_entity.type
_entity.pdbx_description
1 polymer ?
#
loop_
_entity_poly.entity_id
_entity_poly.type
_entity_poly.pdbx_seq_one_letter_code
_entity_poly.pdbx_strand_id
1 'polypeptide(L)'
;VYEKLNIGNKNSLSIHFVEISRAMSQFQAKILCATDSVVEMDELNDKNFGCYQQGFTQRSSIPIYWYPDFRYVPKAFSIVIAHEFFDALPIHKFQKKGDEWREVLVDISEEESNQLRFVLSRSPTPASLLFTKDEKIRDHFEISPQAGLIMEQISLRLEEKGGFALVVDYGHEGEKTDTFRGFSHHSLHDPLIEPGTADLTADVDFSYLRKATANRLISLGPIPQHQFLSKLHIDVRLKKLLGVCDNKEEKEHLISGYHMLMDKDKMGERFKIMSFFPAVLSDFLKKFPVAGFG
;
A
#
# COMPACT_ATOMS: atom_id res chain seq x y z
N VAL A 1 21.31 14.41 8.44
CA VAL A 1 19.88 14.01 8.53
C VAL A 1 19.71 12.84 9.49
N TYR A 2 20.44 11.73 9.31
CA TYR A 2 20.42 10.58 10.23
C TYR A 2 20.75 10.91 11.70
N GLU A 3 21.72 11.79 11.96
CA GLU A 3 22.01 12.30 13.32
C GLU A 3 20.88 13.19 13.87
N LYS A 4 20.24 14.01 13.02
CA LYS A 4 19.12 14.89 13.44
C LYS A 4 17.85 14.11 13.78
N LEU A 5 17.67 12.93 13.16
CA LEU A 5 16.60 11.99 13.49
C LEU A 5 17.02 10.96 14.54
N ASN A 6 18.26 11.05 15.05
CA ASN A 6 18.84 10.12 16.01
C ASN A 6 18.77 8.64 15.59
N ILE A 7 18.67 8.33 14.28
CA ILE A 7 18.40 6.98 13.77
C ILE A 7 19.51 5.97 14.14
N GLY A 8 20.72 6.45 14.46
CA GLY A 8 21.84 5.63 14.93
C GLY A 8 21.81 5.27 16.42
N ASN A 9 20.91 5.87 17.21
CA ASN A 9 20.75 5.55 18.63
C ASN A 9 19.71 4.44 18.78
N LYS A 10 20.14 3.29 19.32
CA LYS A 10 19.32 2.06 19.44
C LYS A 10 17.99 2.26 20.16
N ASN A 11 17.84 3.33 20.94
CA ASN A 11 16.65 3.62 21.73
C ASN A 11 15.63 4.56 21.07
N SER A 12 15.86 5.07 19.85
CA SER A 12 14.94 6.02 19.20
C SER A 12 14.19 5.48 17.99
N LEU A 13 14.41 4.22 17.61
CA LEU A 13 13.75 3.59 16.47
C LEU A 13 13.25 2.19 16.81
N SER A 14 12.04 1.88 16.36
CA SER A 14 11.42 0.57 16.41
C SER A 14 10.67 0.33 15.10
N ILE A 15 10.69 -0.89 14.59
CA ILE A 15 10.00 -1.28 13.36
C ILE A 15 8.71 -2.00 13.73
N HIS A 16 7.61 -1.62 13.10
CA HIS A 16 6.28 -2.18 13.37
C HIS A 16 5.69 -2.66 12.04
N PHE A 17 5.56 -3.98 11.88
CA PHE A 17 4.89 -4.61 10.76
C PHE A 17 3.41 -4.82 11.10
N VAL A 18 2.53 -4.48 10.16
CA VAL A 18 1.11 -4.84 10.21
C VAL A 18 0.93 -5.98 9.22
N GLU A 19 0.81 -7.21 9.74
CA GLU A 19 0.80 -8.45 8.98
C GLU A 19 -0.16 -9.44 9.65
N ILE A 20 -1.07 -10.01 8.87
CA ILE A 20 -2.07 -10.97 9.38
C ILE A 20 -1.58 -12.40 9.16
N SER A 21 -0.85 -12.64 8.07
CA SER A 21 -0.37 -13.98 7.69
C SER A 21 0.80 -14.41 8.57
N ARG A 22 0.59 -15.43 9.39
CA ARG A 22 1.64 -16.03 10.25
C ARG A 22 2.78 -16.64 9.45
N ALA A 23 2.47 -17.21 8.29
CA ALA A 23 3.51 -17.72 7.41
C ALA A 23 4.41 -16.59 6.90
N MET A 24 3.83 -15.45 6.51
CA MET A 24 4.59 -14.29 6.05
C MET A 24 5.36 -13.61 7.19
N SER A 25 4.76 -13.46 8.38
CA SER A 25 5.45 -12.88 9.54
C SER A 25 6.68 -13.71 9.95
N GLN A 26 6.59 -15.04 9.86
CA GLN A 26 7.72 -15.94 10.12
C GLN A 26 8.81 -15.81 9.04
N PHE A 27 8.42 -15.70 7.76
CA PHE A 27 9.36 -15.47 6.66
C PHE A 27 10.09 -14.13 6.81
N GLN A 28 9.37 -13.06 7.11
CA GLN A 28 9.92 -11.73 7.40
C GLN A 28 10.90 -11.80 8.58
N ALA A 29 10.51 -12.44 9.69
CA ALA A 29 11.38 -12.60 10.86
C ALA A 29 12.66 -13.38 10.54
N LYS A 30 12.57 -14.46 9.74
CA LYS A 30 13.75 -15.23 9.32
C LYS A 30 14.77 -14.39 8.53
N ILE A 31 14.29 -13.45 7.73
CA ILE A 31 15.15 -12.56 6.92
C ILE A 31 15.73 -11.43 7.79
N LEU A 32 14.91 -10.83 8.64
CA LEU A 32 15.23 -9.56 9.30
C LEU A 32 15.84 -9.74 10.70
N CYS A 33 15.41 -10.75 11.45
CA CYS A 33 15.77 -10.93 12.85
C CYS A 33 17.05 -11.74 13.04
N ALA A 34 17.74 -11.50 14.15
CA ALA A 34 18.75 -12.42 14.66
C ALA A 34 18.09 -13.76 15.05
N THR A 35 18.75 -14.87 14.70
CA THR A 35 18.20 -16.24 14.77
C THR A 35 17.50 -16.57 16.09
N ASP A 36 18.09 -16.17 17.22
CA ASP A 36 17.58 -16.51 18.56
C ASP A 36 16.80 -15.37 19.22
N SER A 37 16.43 -14.33 18.46
CA SER A 37 15.78 -13.14 19.01
C SER A 37 14.26 -13.12 18.86
N VAL A 38 13.71 -14.03 18.05
CA VAL A 38 12.28 -14.04 17.71
C VAL A 38 11.49 -14.71 18.82
N VAL A 39 10.49 -14.00 19.33
CA VAL A 39 9.61 -14.48 20.40
C VAL A 39 8.17 -14.30 19.96
N GLU A 40 7.42 -15.40 19.94
CA GLU A 40 5.95 -15.35 19.83
C GLU A 40 5.36 -14.89 21.16
N MET A 41 4.38 -14.01 21.07
CA MET A 41 3.74 -13.39 22.22
C MET A 41 2.34 -13.97 22.37
N ASP A 42 1.92 -14.20 23.62
CA ASP A 42 0.56 -14.64 23.91
C ASP A 42 -0.44 -13.55 23.51
N GLU A 43 -1.27 -13.86 22.53
CA GLU A 43 -2.31 -12.98 21.97
C GLU A 43 -3.42 -12.68 22.97
N LEU A 44 -3.67 -13.60 23.91
CA LEU A 44 -4.71 -13.47 24.93
C LEU A 44 -4.24 -12.61 26.11
N ASN A 45 -2.96 -12.27 26.17
CA ASN A 45 -2.41 -11.41 27.19
C ASN A 45 -2.57 -9.94 26.80
N ASP A 46 -3.57 -9.29 27.39
CA ASP A 46 -3.96 -7.90 27.16
C ASP A 46 -2.80 -6.89 27.34
N LYS A 47 -1.73 -7.30 28.05
CA LYS A 47 -0.50 -6.50 28.23
C LYS A 47 0.30 -6.29 26.95
N ASN A 48 0.09 -7.12 25.93
CA ASN A 48 0.86 -7.08 24.68
C ASN A 48 0.23 -6.14 23.63
N PHE A 49 -0.92 -5.52 23.95
CA PHE A 49 -1.63 -4.59 23.06
C PHE A 49 -1.85 -5.15 21.64
N GLY A 50 -2.09 -6.45 21.49
CA GLY A 50 -2.29 -7.10 20.19
C GLY A 50 -1.01 -7.42 19.40
N CYS A 51 0.19 -7.18 19.95
CA CYS A 51 1.44 -7.67 19.38
C CYS A 51 1.55 -9.18 19.56
N TYR A 52 1.76 -9.93 18.47
CA TYR A 52 1.81 -11.40 18.52
C TYR A 52 3.21 -11.98 18.26
N GLN A 53 4.15 -11.17 17.76
CA GLN A 53 5.51 -11.59 17.48
C GLN A 53 6.44 -10.38 17.63
N GLN A 54 7.64 -10.61 18.15
CA GLN A 54 8.68 -9.59 18.26
C GLN A 54 10.07 -10.17 18.00
N GLY A 55 11.04 -9.33 17.68
CA GLY A 55 12.43 -9.71 17.50
C GLY A 55 13.36 -8.51 17.37
N PHE A 56 14.62 -8.77 17.00
CA PHE A 56 15.62 -7.71 16.83
C PHE A 56 16.36 -7.86 15.51
N THR A 57 16.58 -6.75 14.79
CA THR A 57 17.34 -6.77 13.52
C THR A 57 18.74 -7.37 13.71
N GLN A 58 19.21 -8.17 12.77
CA GLN A 58 20.52 -8.86 12.85
C GLN A 58 21.72 -7.93 13.11
N ARG A 59 21.78 -6.77 12.43
CA ARG A 59 22.98 -5.91 12.43
C ARG A 59 22.97 -4.82 13.50
N SER A 60 21.81 -4.25 13.78
CA SER A 60 21.67 -3.01 14.57
C SER A 60 20.92 -3.19 15.89
N SER A 61 20.39 -4.38 16.16
CA SER A 61 19.55 -4.67 17.34
C SER A 61 18.37 -3.69 17.50
N ILE A 62 17.78 -3.23 16.39
CA ILE A 62 16.55 -2.44 16.40
C ILE A 62 15.39 -3.39 16.71
N PRO A 63 14.51 -3.06 17.66
CA PRO A 63 13.36 -3.89 17.97
C PRO A 63 12.34 -3.88 16.82
N ILE A 64 11.78 -5.05 16.53
CA ILE A 64 10.77 -5.29 15.51
C ILE A 64 9.55 -5.94 16.16
N TYR A 65 8.36 -5.48 15.80
CA TYR A 65 7.08 -5.97 16.31
C TYR A 65 6.13 -6.26 15.16
N TRP A 66 5.26 -7.26 15.33
CA TRP A 66 4.22 -7.62 14.38
C TRP A 66 2.84 -7.54 15.02
N TYR A 67 1.93 -6.91 14.30
CA TYR A 67 0.54 -6.67 14.71
C TYR A 67 -0.42 -7.14 13.61
N PRO A 68 -1.61 -7.64 13.96
CA PRO A 68 -2.60 -8.04 12.97
C PRO A 68 -3.36 -6.84 12.38
N ASP A 69 -3.28 -5.67 13.04
CA ASP A 69 -4.05 -4.48 12.68
C ASP A 69 -3.29 -3.22 13.12
N PHE A 70 -3.35 -2.18 12.30
CA PHE A 70 -2.66 -0.90 12.55
C PHE A 70 -3.10 -0.23 13.85
N ARG A 71 -4.33 -0.46 14.32
CA ARG A 71 -4.87 0.10 15.58
C ARG A 71 -4.05 -0.33 16.80
N TYR A 72 -3.43 -1.50 16.76
CA TYR A 72 -2.63 -2.07 17.84
C TYR A 72 -1.21 -1.50 17.90
N VAL A 73 -0.74 -0.86 16.82
CA VAL A 73 0.59 -0.25 16.77
C VAL A 73 0.68 0.91 17.78
N PRO A 74 1.71 0.95 18.66
CA PRO A 74 1.85 1.99 19.69
C PRO A 74 1.82 3.42 19.13
N LYS A 75 1.07 4.32 19.78
CA LYS A 75 0.93 5.74 19.40
C LYS A 75 2.21 6.53 19.66
N ALA A 76 2.99 6.77 18.62
CA ALA A 76 4.17 7.62 18.63
C ALA A 76 4.32 8.38 17.31
N PHE A 77 5.32 9.26 17.20
CA PHE A 77 5.72 9.81 15.90
C PHE A 77 6.05 8.67 14.95
N SER A 78 5.47 8.64 13.75
CA SER A 78 5.56 7.48 12.87
C SER A 78 5.86 7.84 11.42
N ILE A 79 6.69 7.02 10.78
CA ILE A 79 6.83 6.98 9.33
C ILE A 79 6.07 5.75 8.86
N VAL A 80 4.94 5.95 8.20
CA VAL A 80 4.10 4.86 7.70
C VAL A 80 4.43 4.62 6.23
N ILE A 81 4.75 3.39 5.86
CA ILE A 81 5.03 3.00 4.48
C ILE A 81 4.03 1.91 4.09
N ALA A 82 3.29 2.14 3.01
CA ALA A 82 2.39 1.18 2.40
C ALA A 82 2.81 1.02 0.94
N HIS A 83 3.42 -0.12 0.62
CA HIS A 83 3.96 -0.41 -0.71
C HIS A 83 3.28 -1.68 -1.24
N GLU A 84 2.48 -1.55 -2.31
CA GLU A 84 1.62 -2.64 -2.84
C GLU A 84 0.78 -3.26 -1.72
N PHE A 85 0.06 -2.38 -1.02
CA PHE A 85 -0.76 -2.78 0.12
C PHE A 85 -2.24 -2.50 -0.14
N PHE A 86 -2.55 -1.37 -0.81
CA PHE A 86 -3.93 -0.95 -0.99
C PHE A 86 -4.58 -1.64 -2.18
N ASP A 87 -3.81 -2.06 -3.19
CA ASP A 87 -4.30 -2.80 -4.35
C ASP A 87 -4.76 -4.23 -4.03
N ALA A 88 -4.19 -4.83 -2.97
CA ALA A 88 -4.59 -6.14 -2.45
C ALA A 88 -5.84 -6.09 -1.54
N LEU A 89 -6.34 -4.90 -1.20
CA LEU A 89 -7.52 -4.79 -0.34
C LEU A 89 -8.82 -5.08 -1.11
N PRO A 90 -9.82 -5.70 -0.47
CA PRO A 90 -11.10 -5.96 -1.11
C PRO A 90 -11.76 -4.68 -1.64
N ILE A 91 -12.34 -4.78 -2.84
CA ILE A 91 -13.10 -3.71 -3.48
C ILE A 91 -14.56 -4.11 -3.70
N HIS A 92 -15.41 -3.10 -3.75
CA HIS A 92 -16.72 -3.19 -4.38
C HIS A 92 -16.63 -2.61 -5.79
N LYS A 93 -17.36 -3.23 -6.72
CA LYS A 93 -17.51 -2.78 -8.11
C LYS A 93 -18.94 -2.30 -8.33
N PHE A 94 -19.11 -1.13 -8.91
CA PHE A 94 -20.41 -0.55 -9.22
C PHE A 94 -20.50 -0.15 -10.69
N GLN A 95 -21.69 -0.31 -11.27
CA GLN A 95 -22.01 0.11 -12.63
C GLN A 95 -23.34 0.85 -12.64
N LYS A 96 -23.42 1.94 -13.40
CA LYS A 96 -24.63 2.74 -13.54
C LYS A 96 -25.59 2.09 -14.55
N LYS A 97 -26.85 1.90 -14.17
CA LYS A 97 -27.94 1.40 -15.02
C LYS A 97 -29.07 2.42 -15.04
N GLY A 98 -29.13 3.25 -16.09
CA GLY A 98 -29.98 4.44 -16.11
C GLY A 98 -29.45 5.47 -15.12
N ASP A 99 -30.29 5.93 -14.19
CA ASP A 99 -29.90 6.89 -13.14
C ASP A 99 -29.50 6.22 -11.81
N GLU A 100 -29.57 4.90 -11.72
CA GLU A 100 -29.27 4.18 -10.49
C GLU A 100 -27.97 3.40 -10.58
N TRP A 101 -27.22 3.37 -9.48
CA TRP A 101 -26.08 2.49 -9.34
C TRP A 101 -26.53 1.05 -9.03
N ARG A 102 -25.83 0.10 -9.63
CA ARG A 102 -25.94 -1.34 -9.38
C ARG A 102 -24.59 -1.87 -8.97
N GLU A 103 -24.60 -2.81 -8.04
CA GLU A 103 -23.38 -3.49 -7.62
C GLU A 103 -23.10 -4.67 -8.55
N VAL A 104 -21.84 -4.82 -8.95
CA VAL A 104 -21.38 -6.02 -9.65
C VAL A 104 -21.08 -7.07 -8.59
N LEU A 105 -21.77 -8.19 -8.69
CA LEU A 105 -21.71 -9.32 -7.77
C LEU A 105 -21.19 -10.56 -8.51
N VAL A 106 -20.81 -11.58 -7.74
CA VAL A 106 -20.44 -12.90 -8.27
C VAL A 106 -21.61 -13.86 -8.04
N ASP A 107 -21.99 -14.59 -9.08
CA ASP A 107 -23.08 -15.57 -9.08
C ASP A 107 -22.65 -16.87 -9.78
N ILE A 108 -23.44 -17.92 -9.64
CA ILE A 108 -23.22 -19.20 -10.32
C ILE A 108 -23.68 -19.08 -11.78
N SER A 109 -22.90 -19.62 -12.71
CA SER A 109 -23.28 -19.71 -14.12
C SER A 109 -24.42 -20.71 -14.30
N GLU A 110 -25.48 -20.30 -15.01
CA GLU A 110 -26.57 -21.19 -15.42
C GLU A 110 -26.22 -22.03 -16.65
N GLU A 111 -25.24 -21.57 -17.44
CA GLU A 111 -24.85 -22.19 -18.71
C GLU A 111 -23.75 -23.24 -18.52
N GLU A 112 -22.83 -23.00 -17.57
CA GLU A 112 -21.66 -23.84 -17.33
C GLU A 112 -21.60 -24.30 -15.86
N SER A 113 -21.78 -25.61 -15.63
CA SER A 113 -21.74 -26.19 -14.28
C SER A 113 -20.40 -25.91 -13.59
N ASN A 114 -20.45 -25.51 -12.32
CA ASN A 114 -19.31 -25.15 -11.47
C ASN A 114 -18.49 -23.94 -11.92
N GLN A 115 -19.06 -23.04 -12.73
CA GLN A 115 -18.43 -21.77 -13.05
C GLN A 115 -19.10 -20.58 -12.36
N LEU A 116 -18.30 -19.55 -12.09
CA LEU A 116 -18.76 -18.28 -11.56
C LEU A 116 -18.88 -17.25 -12.69
N ARG A 117 -19.78 -16.29 -12.53
CA ARG A 117 -19.95 -15.15 -13.44
C ARG A 117 -20.16 -13.86 -12.68
N PHE A 118 -19.79 -12.74 -13.29
CA PHE A 118 -20.21 -11.43 -12.81
C PHE A 118 -21.66 -11.15 -13.21
N VAL A 119 -22.46 -10.63 -12.27
CA VAL A 119 -23.83 -10.20 -12.49
C VAL A 119 -24.08 -8.83 -11.89
N LEU A 120 -25.02 -8.07 -12.43
CA LEU A 120 -25.48 -6.83 -11.82
C LEU A 120 -26.61 -7.11 -10.81
N SER A 121 -26.55 -6.45 -9.67
CA SER A 121 -27.63 -6.49 -8.69
C SER A 121 -28.96 -6.06 -9.33
N ARG A 122 -30.07 -6.69 -8.91
CA ARG A 122 -31.41 -6.40 -9.48
C ARG A 122 -31.90 -4.99 -9.12
N SER A 123 -31.58 -4.56 -7.90
CA SER A 123 -31.89 -3.26 -7.31
C SER A 123 -30.62 -2.63 -6.72
N PRO A 124 -30.63 -1.34 -6.34
CA PRO A 124 -29.53 -0.77 -5.56
C PRO A 124 -29.33 -1.56 -4.26
N THR A 125 -28.08 -1.89 -3.96
CA THR A 125 -27.68 -2.50 -2.68
C THR A 125 -27.36 -1.40 -1.65
N PRO A 126 -27.34 -1.70 -0.34
CA PRO A 126 -26.89 -0.74 0.67
C PRO A 126 -25.49 -0.17 0.38
N ALA A 127 -24.56 -1.02 -0.09
CA ALA A 127 -23.22 -0.60 -0.47
C ALA A 127 -23.26 0.39 -1.65
N SER A 128 -24.05 0.10 -2.69
CA SER A 128 -24.21 1.03 -3.82
C SER A 128 -24.74 2.39 -3.37
N LEU A 129 -25.77 2.42 -2.51
CA LEU A 129 -26.35 3.67 -2.03
C LEU A 129 -25.38 4.48 -1.16
N LEU A 130 -24.57 3.80 -0.34
CA LEU A 130 -23.63 4.44 0.56
C LEU A 130 -22.41 5.00 -0.18
N PHE A 131 -21.78 4.19 -1.03
CA PHE A 131 -20.47 4.51 -1.59
C PHE A 131 -20.54 5.31 -2.89
N THR A 132 -21.67 5.32 -3.60
CA THR A 132 -21.83 6.04 -4.87
C THR A 132 -22.52 7.40 -4.72
N LYS A 133 -22.92 7.78 -3.50
CA LYS A 133 -23.74 8.98 -3.22
C LYS A 133 -23.19 10.26 -3.85
N ASP A 134 -21.87 10.44 -3.77
CA ASP A 134 -21.19 11.63 -4.29
C ASP A 134 -20.60 11.43 -5.68
N GLU A 135 -20.78 10.25 -6.28
CA GLU A 135 -20.30 9.95 -7.63
C GLU A 135 -21.31 10.41 -8.68
N LYS A 136 -20.86 11.31 -9.56
CA LYS A 136 -21.72 11.99 -10.54
C LYS A 136 -21.20 11.91 -11.98
N ILE A 137 -19.93 11.59 -12.15
CA ILE A 137 -19.23 11.72 -13.43
C ILE A 137 -19.06 10.34 -14.04
N ARG A 138 -18.69 9.35 -13.23
CA ARG A 138 -18.40 7.99 -13.67
C ARG A 138 -19.66 7.17 -13.91
N ASP A 139 -19.54 6.17 -14.78
CA ASP A 139 -20.54 5.11 -15.00
C ASP A 139 -20.10 3.75 -14.44
N HIS A 140 -18.81 3.59 -14.14
CA HIS A 140 -18.22 2.44 -13.45
C HIS A 140 -17.33 2.96 -12.32
N PHE A 141 -17.38 2.28 -11.19
CA PHE A 141 -16.74 2.75 -9.98
C PHE A 141 -16.26 1.59 -9.12
N GLU A 142 -14.97 1.60 -8.79
CA GLU A 142 -14.34 0.68 -7.85
C GLU A 142 -13.96 1.43 -6.58
N ILE A 143 -14.20 0.82 -5.42
CA ILE A 143 -13.87 1.41 -4.13
C ILE A 143 -13.51 0.33 -3.12
N SER A 144 -12.45 0.57 -2.33
CA SER A 144 -12.15 -0.23 -1.15
C SER A 144 -12.56 0.54 0.12
N PRO A 145 -13.68 0.18 0.78
CA PRO A 145 -14.04 0.78 2.06
C PRO A 145 -12.94 0.60 3.12
N GLN A 146 -12.27 -0.56 3.12
CA GLN A 146 -11.18 -0.86 4.04
C GLN A 146 -9.98 0.07 3.85
N ALA A 147 -9.61 0.39 2.60
CA ALA A 147 -8.59 1.39 2.31
C ALA A 147 -8.91 2.75 2.94
N GLY A 148 -10.17 3.18 2.85
CA GLY A 148 -10.65 4.42 3.46
C GLY A 148 -10.52 4.41 4.99
N LEU A 149 -10.92 3.32 5.63
CA LEU A 149 -10.81 3.16 7.09
C LEU A 149 -9.35 3.18 7.56
N ILE A 150 -8.45 2.49 6.86
CA ILE A 150 -7.02 2.47 7.19
C ILE A 150 -6.42 3.87 7.01
N MET A 151 -6.74 4.57 5.92
CA MET A 151 -6.28 5.95 5.71
C MET A 151 -6.84 6.92 6.75
N GLU A 152 -8.08 6.74 7.21
CA GLU A 152 -8.63 7.51 8.32
C GLU A 152 -7.82 7.27 9.60
N GLN A 153 -7.51 6.02 9.95
CA GLN A 153 -6.70 5.69 11.12
C GLN A 153 -5.27 6.26 11.04
N ILE A 154 -4.63 6.17 9.87
CA ILE A 154 -3.34 6.80 9.61
C ILE A 154 -3.46 8.33 9.79
N SER A 155 -4.54 8.94 9.29
CA SER A 155 -4.77 10.37 9.42
C SER A 155 -4.85 10.84 10.86
N LEU A 156 -5.61 10.13 11.70
CA LEU A 156 -5.74 10.40 13.13
C LEU A 156 -4.38 10.23 13.83
N ARG A 157 -3.62 9.17 13.49
CA ARG A 157 -2.30 8.92 14.07
C ARG A 157 -1.33 10.05 13.79
N LEU A 158 -1.22 10.44 12.52
CA LEU A 158 -0.27 11.47 12.07
C LEU A 158 -0.67 12.85 12.58
N GLU A 159 -1.96 13.17 12.63
CA GLU A 159 -2.44 14.40 13.23
C GLU A 159 -2.10 14.48 14.73
N GLU A 160 -2.33 13.40 15.49
CA GLU A 160 -2.12 13.36 16.95
C GLU A 160 -0.63 13.32 17.34
N LYS A 161 0.19 12.54 16.62
CA LYS A 161 1.57 12.21 17.03
C LYS A 161 2.66 12.73 16.09
N GLY A 162 2.28 13.30 14.94
CA GLY A 162 3.21 13.71 13.92
C GLY A 162 3.80 12.55 13.11
N GLY A 163 4.56 12.90 12.08
CA GLY A 163 5.14 11.94 11.14
C GLY A 163 4.65 12.17 9.71
N PHE A 164 4.76 11.15 8.88
CA PHE A 164 4.22 11.15 7.52
C PHE A 164 3.91 9.73 7.05
N ALA A 165 3.06 9.62 6.03
CA ALA A 165 2.83 8.37 5.31
C ALA A 165 3.36 8.46 3.88
N LEU A 166 3.84 7.34 3.34
CA LEU A 166 4.19 7.16 1.94
C LEU A 166 3.43 5.94 1.40
N VAL A 167 2.58 6.18 0.42
CA VAL A 167 1.80 5.15 -0.28
C VAL A 167 2.38 4.99 -1.69
N VAL A 168 2.73 3.76 -2.05
CA VAL A 168 3.32 3.37 -3.33
C VAL A 168 2.49 2.22 -3.89
N ASP A 169 1.76 2.46 -4.97
CA ASP A 169 0.86 1.45 -5.51
C ASP A 169 0.52 1.68 -6.99
N TYR A 170 -0.04 0.68 -7.66
CA TYR A 170 -0.70 0.87 -8.95
C TYR A 170 -1.94 1.71 -8.74
N GLY A 171 -2.19 2.71 -9.60
CA GLY A 171 -3.38 3.53 -9.38
C GLY A 171 -3.69 4.60 -10.40
N HIS A 172 -4.63 5.44 -10.00
CA HIS A 172 -5.22 6.53 -10.77
C HIS A 172 -5.84 7.58 -9.82
N GLU A 173 -6.32 8.72 -10.34
CA GLU A 173 -7.04 9.77 -9.59
C GLU A 173 -8.52 9.87 -10.00
N GLY A 174 -9.14 8.71 -10.26
CA GLY A 174 -10.55 8.59 -10.63
C GLY A 174 -10.82 8.47 -12.14
N GLU A 175 -9.79 8.40 -12.99
CA GLU A 175 -9.98 8.29 -14.44
C GLU A 175 -10.18 6.85 -14.97
N LYS A 176 -9.89 5.82 -14.17
CA LYS A 176 -10.09 4.41 -14.53
C LYS A 176 -11.43 3.87 -14.02
N THR A 177 -11.87 2.78 -14.63
CA THR A 177 -13.19 2.17 -14.43
C THR A 177 -13.11 0.75 -13.88
N ASP A 178 -12.77 -0.23 -14.72
CA ASP A 178 -12.60 -1.64 -14.34
C ASP A 178 -11.12 -1.98 -14.31
N THR A 179 -10.60 -2.23 -13.11
CA THR A 179 -9.17 -2.52 -12.91
C THR A 179 -8.94 -3.83 -12.16
N PHE A 180 -10.01 -4.46 -11.66
CA PHE A 180 -9.94 -5.76 -11.01
C PHE A 180 -9.47 -6.86 -11.94
N ARG A 181 -8.39 -7.54 -11.57
CA ARG A 181 -7.75 -8.56 -12.41
C ARG A 181 -7.00 -9.58 -11.58
N GLY A 182 -6.87 -10.78 -12.13
CA GLY A 182 -6.03 -11.85 -11.59
C GLY A 182 -4.70 -11.91 -12.31
N PHE A 183 -3.65 -12.31 -11.60
CA PHE A 183 -2.37 -12.70 -12.17
C PHE A 183 -2.00 -14.11 -11.73
N SER A 184 -1.63 -14.94 -12.70
CA SER A 184 -1.10 -16.28 -12.47
C SER A 184 0.06 -16.50 -13.42
N HIS A 185 1.18 -17.05 -12.94
CA HIS A 185 2.36 -17.35 -13.77
C HIS A 185 2.83 -16.15 -14.65
N HIS A 186 2.80 -14.93 -14.09
CA HIS A 186 3.16 -13.67 -14.77
C HIS A 186 2.29 -13.28 -15.98
N SER A 187 1.07 -13.83 -16.08
CA SER A 187 0.09 -13.45 -17.11
C SER A 187 -1.25 -13.05 -16.49
N LEU A 188 -2.04 -12.30 -17.25
CA LEU A 188 -3.41 -11.97 -16.88
C LEU A 188 -4.24 -13.24 -16.80
N HIS A 189 -4.96 -13.38 -15.70
CA HIS A 189 -5.84 -14.50 -15.40
C HIS A 189 -7.22 -13.98 -15.07
N ASP A 190 -8.26 -14.68 -15.52
CA ASP A 190 -9.63 -14.34 -15.14
C ASP A 190 -9.80 -14.57 -13.63
N PRO A 191 -10.24 -13.57 -12.85
CA PRO A 191 -10.46 -13.72 -11.40
C PRO A 191 -11.45 -14.81 -11.00
N LEU A 192 -12.37 -15.20 -11.89
CA LEU A 192 -13.45 -16.16 -11.61
C LEU A 192 -13.09 -17.61 -11.99
N ILE A 193 -11.97 -17.81 -12.69
CA ILE A 193 -11.45 -19.15 -12.99
C ILE A 193 -10.61 -19.63 -11.81
N GLU A 194 -10.91 -20.83 -11.30
CA GLU A 194 -10.22 -21.47 -10.17
C GLU A 194 -9.87 -20.49 -9.02
N PRO A 195 -10.87 -19.84 -8.38
CA PRO A 195 -10.62 -18.81 -7.37
C PRO A 195 -9.70 -19.29 -6.25
N GLY A 196 -8.72 -18.44 -5.89
CA GLY A 196 -7.68 -18.75 -4.91
C GLY A 196 -6.37 -19.26 -5.51
N THR A 197 -6.32 -19.53 -6.82
CA THR A 197 -5.10 -19.94 -7.53
C THR A 197 -4.35 -18.78 -8.21
N ALA A 198 -4.99 -17.62 -8.35
CA ALA A 198 -4.42 -16.42 -8.92
C ALA A 198 -4.35 -15.30 -7.86
N ASP A 199 -3.34 -14.44 -7.99
CA ASP A 199 -3.20 -13.23 -7.18
C ASP A 199 -4.14 -12.14 -7.71
N LEU A 200 -4.90 -11.49 -6.82
CA LEU A 200 -5.94 -10.55 -7.20
C LEU A 200 -5.50 -9.13 -6.86
N THR A 201 -5.63 -8.21 -7.81
CA THR A 201 -5.27 -6.80 -7.64
C THR A 201 -6.33 -5.89 -8.27
N ALA A 202 -6.49 -4.71 -7.69
CA ALA A 202 -7.25 -3.62 -8.27
C ALA A 202 -6.45 -2.31 -8.13
N ASP A 203 -6.49 -1.45 -9.14
CA ASP A 203 -5.77 -0.18 -9.07
C ASP A 203 -6.34 0.72 -7.97
N VAL A 204 -5.44 1.38 -7.25
CA VAL A 204 -5.78 2.30 -6.16
C VAL A 204 -6.29 3.63 -6.71
N ASP A 205 -7.50 4.03 -6.28
CA ASP A 205 -8.00 5.40 -6.47
C ASP A 205 -7.34 6.33 -5.41
N PHE A 206 -6.24 6.99 -5.79
CA PHE A 206 -5.52 7.92 -4.92
C PHE A 206 -6.36 9.16 -4.55
N SER A 207 -7.36 9.51 -5.37
CA SER A 207 -8.30 10.59 -5.03
C SER A 207 -9.17 10.19 -3.84
N TYR A 208 -9.55 8.91 -3.76
CA TYR A 208 -10.31 8.36 -2.65
C TYR A 208 -9.48 8.31 -1.36
N LEU A 209 -8.22 7.84 -1.44
CA LEU A 209 -7.31 7.88 -0.28
C LEU A 209 -7.12 9.31 0.24
N ARG A 210 -7.00 10.30 -0.66
CA ARG A 210 -6.94 11.72 -0.29
C ARG A 210 -8.18 12.15 0.49
N LYS A 211 -9.37 11.86 -0.03
CA LYS A 211 -10.65 12.23 0.59
C LYS A 211 -10.80 11.61 1.98
N ALA A 212 -10.35 10.37 2.19
CA ALA A 212 -10.41 9.67 3.48
C ALA A 212 -9.62 10.39 4.59
N THR A 213 -8.61 11.19 4.24
CA THR A 213 -7.83 11.96 5.22
C THR A 213 -8.47 13.30 5.63
N ALA A 214 -9.58 13.69 4.98
CA ALA A 214 -10.28 14.95 5.20
C ALA A 214 -9.32 16.16 5.20
N ASN A 215 -9.49 17.08 6.15
CA ASN A 215 -8.62 18.25 6.32
C ASN A 215 -7.46 18.02 7.30
N ARG A 216 -7.29 16.79 7.81
CA ARG A 216 -6.28 16.47 8.84
C ARG A 216 -4.88 16.46 8.25
N LEU A 217 -4.76 15.93 7.03
CA LEU A 217 -3.49 15.80 6.33
C LEU A 217 -3.51 16.63 5.05
N ILE A 218 -2.34 17.13 4.70
CA ILE A 218 -2.03 17.57 3.33
C ILE A 218 -1.36 16.41 2.60
N SER A 219 -1.62 16.33 1.29
CA SER A 219 -1.06 15.28 0.46
C SER A 219 -0.24 15.84 -0.69
N LEU A 220 0.86 15.17 -1.00
CA LEU A 220 1.76 15.45 -2.12
C LEU A 220 1.71 14.27 -3.10
N GLY A 221 1.66 14.58 -4.39
CA GLY A 221 1.37 13.59 -5.43
C GLY A 221 -0.14 13.32 -5.57
N PRO A 222 -0.52 12.18 -6.16
CA PRO A 222 0.35 11.12 -6.66
C PRO A 222 1.25 11.61 -7.81
N ILE A 223 2.48 11.10 -7.88
CA ILE A 223 3.35 11.27 -9.05
C ILE A 223 3.83 9.90 -9.54
N PRO A 224 4.18 9.73 -10.83
CA PRO A 224 4.74 8.48 -11.33
C PRO A 224 6.03 8.09 -10.59
N GLN A 225 6.20 6.80 -10.35
CA GLN A 225 7.37 6.24 -9.66
C GLN A 225 8.70 6.69 -10.28
N HIS A 226 8.81 6.69 -11.62
CA HIS A 226 10.04 7.11 -12.30
C HIS A 226 10.43 8.54 -11.95
N GLN A 227 9.45 9.44 -11.81
CA GLN A 227 9.70 10.85 -11.47
C GLN A 227 10.20 10.97 -10.03
N PHE A 228 9.53 10.28 -9.10
CA PHE A 228 9.90 10.29 -7.69
C PHE A 228 11.32 9.74 -7.47
N LEU A 229 11.63 8.57 -8.05
CA LEU A 229 12.94 7.93 -7.90
C LEU A 229 14.06 8.73 -8.58
N SER A 230 13.79 9.35 -9.74
CA SER A 230 14.74 10.25 -10.39
C SER A 230 15.06 11.47 -9.53
N LYS A 231 14.05 12.08 -8.91
CA LYS A 231 14.21 13.19 -7.95
C LYS A 231 14.98 12.79 -6.67
N LEU A 232 14.97 11.50 -6.31
CA LEU A 232 15.81 10.94 -5.24
C LEU A 232 17.19 10.47 -5.74
N HIS A 233 17.54 10.74 -7.00
CA HIS A 233 18.82 10.43 -7.61
C HIS A 233 19.16 8.93 -7.66
N ILE A 234 18.17 8.09 -7.99
CA ILE A 234 18.38 6.66 -8.22
C ILE A 234 19.50 6.38 -9.25
N ASP A 235 19.68 7.24 -10.25
CA ASP A 235 20.74 7.12 -11.27
C ASP A 235 22.15 7.16 -10.66
N VAL A 236 22.34 8.02 -9.66
CA VAL A 236 23.61 8.15 -8.95
C VAL A 236 23.85 6.91 -8.11
N ARG A 237 22.79 6.35 -7.50
CA ARG A 237 22.87 5.12 -6.73
C ARG A 237 23.23 3.93 -7.63
N LEU A 238 22.60 3.80 -8.79
CA LEU A 238 22.92 2.76 -9.77
C LEU A 238 24.40 2.83 -10.19
N LYS A 239 24.89 4.02 -10.58
CA LYS A 239 26.30 4.20 -10.97
C LYS A 239 27.27 3.76 -9.88
N LYS A 240 26.99 4.10 -8.62
CA LYS A 240 27.82 3.67 -7.48
C LYS A 240 27.79 2.16 -7.28
N LEU A 241 26.62 1.52 -7.38
CA LEU A 241 26.50 0.07 -7.23
C LEU A 241 27.25 -0.67 -8.34
N LEU A 242 27.12 -0.22 -9.59
CA LEU A 242 27.83 -0.81 -10.73
C LEU A 242 29.36 -0.63 -10.65
N GLY A 243 29.83 0.44 -10.00
CA GLY A 243 31.26 0.70 -9.81
C GLY A 243 31.93 -0.16 -8.74
N VAL A 244 31.16 -0.76 -7.82
CA VAL A 244 31.68 -1.63 -6.74
C VAL A 244 31.39 -3.11 -6.99
N CYS A 245 30.41 -3.41 -7.85
CA CYS A 245 30.12 -4.77 -8.26
C CYS A 245 31.22 -5.27 -9.23
N ASP A 246 31.79 -6.44 -8.97
CA ASP A 246 32.76 -7.08 -9.87
C ASP A 246 32.11 -8.18 -10.72
N ASN A 247 31.01 -8.77 -10.26
CA ASN A 247 30.29 -9.82 -10.95
C ASN A 247 29.46 -9.25 -12.12
N LYS A 248 29.67 -9.78 -13.32
CA LYS A 248 28.93 -9.36 -14.52
C LYS A 248 27.43 -9.65 -14.42
N GLU A 249 27.03 -10.80 -13.90
CA GLU A 249 25.63 -11.20 -13.76
C GLU A 249 24.87 -10.26 -12.81
N GLU A 250 25.48 -9.92 -11.67
CA GLU A 250 24.91 -8.95 -10.73
C GLU A 250 24.75 -7.56 -11.37
N LYS A 251 25.69 -7.12 -12.21
CA LYS A 251 25.54 -5.85 -12.95
C LYS A 251 24.35 -5.89 -13.89
N GLU A 252 24.18 -6.99 -14.63
CA GLU A 252 23.04 -7.17 -15.54
C GLU A 252 21.72 -7.17 -14.76
N HIS A 253 21.66 -7.83 -13.60
CA HIS A 253 20.50 -7.79 -12.70
C HIS A 253 20.20 -6.39 -12.18
N LEU A 254 21.22 -5.62 -11.77
CA LEU A 254 21.04 -4.23 -11.30
C LEU A 254 20.49 -3.33 -12.42
N ILE A 255 21.01 -3.46 -13.64
CA ILE A 255 20.56 -2.70 -14.81
C ILE A 255 19.12 -3.07 -15.16
N SER A 256 18.82 -4.37 -15.22
CA SER A 256 17.47 -4.87 -15.49
C SER A 256 16.44 -4.39 -14.45
N GLY A 257 16.78 -4.47 -13.16
CA GLY A 257 15.92 -3.98 -12.08
C GLY A 257 15.69 -2.47 -12.13
N TYR A 258 16.73 -1.69 -12.46
CA TYR A 258 16.58 -0.26 -12.69
C TYR A 258 15.60 0.04 -13.83
N HIS A 259 15.74 -0.64 -14.98
CA HIS A 259 14.82 -0.48 -16.12
C HIS A 259 13.39 -0.86 -15.75
N MET A 260 13.20 -1.96 -15.01
CA MET A 260 11.88 -2.36 -14.54
C MET A 260 11.20 -1.26 -13.70
N LEU A 261 11.96 -0.61 -12.80
CA LEU A 261 11.46 0.43 -11.91
C LEU A 261 11.26 1.80 -12.60
N MET A 262 12.06 2.12 -13.60
CA MET A 262 12.16 3.47 -14.19
C MET A 262 11.49 3.61 -15.55
N ASP A 263 11.45 2.55 -16.36
CA ASP A 263 10.93 2.62 -17.71
C ASP A 263 9.40 2.80 -17.70
N LYS A 264 8.90 3.67 -18.58
CA LYS A 264 7.49 4.08 -18.59
C LYS A 264 6.54 2.98 -19.06
N ASP A 265 7.00 2.08 -19.92
CA ASP A 265 6.24 0.92 -20.37
C ASP A 265 6.20 -0.22 -19.32
N LYS A 266 7.01 -0.10 -18.26
CA LYS A 266 7.10 -1.01 -17.11
C LYS A 266 6.43 -0.39 -15.88
N MET A 267 7.06 -0.48 -14.70
CA MET A 267 6.50 0.03 -13.45
C MET A 267 6.55 1.55 -13.35
N GLY A 268 7.50 2.20 -14.04
CA GLY A 268 7.81 3.60 -13.83
C GLY A 268 6.60 4.52 -13.94
N GLU A 269 5.75 4.32 -14.96
CA GLU A 269 4.53 5.13 -15.17
C GLU A 269 3.32 4.56 -14.43
N ARG A 270 3.23 3.23 -14.27
CA ARG A 270 2.06 2.56 -13.70
C ARG A 270 1.96 2.74 -12.19
N PHE A 271 3.09 2.65 -11.49
CA PHE A 271 3.17 2.92 -10.07
C PHE A 271 3.10 4.41 -9.79
N LYS A 272 2.32 4.76 -8.78
CA LYS A 272 2.13 6.10 -8.30
C LYS A 272 2.59 6.19 -6.86
N ILE A 273 3.19 7.32 -6.51
CA ILE A 273 3.72 7.60 -5.18
C ILE A 273 3.03 8.83 -4.63
N MET A 274 2.39 8.68 -3.48
CA MET A 274 1.67 9.75 -2.77
C MET A 274 2.12 9.79 -1.32
N SER A 275 2.35 10.99 -0.80
CA SER A 275 2.73 11.17 0.61
C SER A 275 1.75 12.06 1.34
N PHE A 276 1.56 11.78 2.63
CA PHE A 276 0.65 12.50 3.49
C PHE A 276 1.36 13.02 4.72
N PHE A 277 1.13 14.30 5.04
CA PHE A 277 1.73 15.01 6.17
C PHE A 277 0.63 15.71 6.98
N PRO A 278 0.80 15.91 8.30
CA PRO A 278 -0.11 16.71 9.10
C PRO A 278 -0.34 18.10 8.49
N ALA A 279 -1.61 18.54 8.41
CA ALA A 279 -1.98 19.79 7.75
C ALA A 279 -1.30 21.03 8.36
N VAL A 280 -0.95 20.96 9.65
CA VAL A 280 -0.20 22.00 10.38
C VAL A 280 1.15 22.32 9.72
N LEU A 281 1.71 21.39 8.92
CA LEU A 281 2.98 21.56 8.23
C LEU A 281 2.86 22.27 6.87
N SER A 282 1.67 22.69 6.45
CA SER A 282 1.45 23.26 5.10
C SER A 282 2.43 24.38 4.75
N ASP A 283 2.57 25.40 5.60
CA ASP A 283 3.47 26.53 5.33
C ASP A 283 4.94 26.13 5.43
N PHE A 284 5.26 25.15 6.27
CA PHE A 284 6.61 24.60 6.36
C PHE A 284 6.99 23.88 5.07
N LEU A 285 6.11 23.04 4.51
CA LEU A 285 6.38 22.30 3.27
C LEU A 285 6.44 23.19 2.02
N LYS A 286 5.74 24.33 2.01
CA LYS A 286 5.92 25.35 0.95
C LYS A 286 7.32 25.96 0.98
N LYS A 287 7.87 26.20 2.18
CA LYS A 287 9.20 26.79 2.35
C LYS A 287 10.32 25.76 2.15
N PHE A 288 10.08 24.52 2.56
CA PHE A 288 11.02 23.41 2.48
C PHE A 288 10.39 22.24 1.71
N PRO A 289 10.57 22.20 0.38
CA PRO A 289 10.00 21.15 -0.45
C PRO A 289 10.41 19.75 0.00
N VAL A 290 9.46 18.82 -0.06
CA VAL A 290 9.69 17.42 0.31
C VAL A 290 10.49 16.72 -0.78
N ALA A 291 11.55 16.02 -0.37
CA ALA A 291 12.36 15.22 -1.27
C ALA A 291 11.50 14.23 -2.07
N GLY A 292 11.73 14.15 -3.38
CA GLY A 292 10.95 13.31 -4.29
C GLY A 292 9.68 13.97 -4.84
N PHE A 293 9.13 15.00 -4.19
CA PHE A 293 7.89 15.66 -4.64
C PHE A 293 8.08 17.08 -5.20
N GLY A 294 9.16 17.77 -4.80
CA GLY A 294 9.54 19.10 -5.31
C GLY A 294 10.04 19.13 -6.74
#